data_AF-A0A0C3S170-F1
#
_entry.id   AF-A0A0C3S170-F1
#
_cell.length_a   1.000
_cell.length_b   1.000
_cell.length_c   1.000
_cell.angle_alpha   90.00
_cell.angle_beta   90.00
_cell.angle_gamma   90.00
#
_symmetry.space_group_name_H-M   'P 1'
#
loop_
_entity.id
_entity.type
_entity.pdbx_description
1 polymer ?
#
loop_
_entity_poly.entity_id
_entity_poly.type
_entity_poly.pdbx_seq_one_letter_code
_entity_poly.pdbx_strand_id
1 'polypeptide(L)' 'KFMVRYDGPYRIVQAWPDTSVYTLDLPPHLNILPTFHASLLRPWIDNDNALFPSRRLDQPGPVVTADGEQEWAVERILD' A
#
# COMPACT_ATOMS: atom_id res chain seq x y z
N LYS A 1 16.76 -3.98 -15.42
CA LYS A 1 15.61 -3.06 -15.65
C LYS A 1 14.61 -3.27 -14.52
N PHE A 2 14.72 -2.51 -13.44
CA PHE A 2 13.82 -2.58 -12.28
C PHE A 2 12.94 -1.33 -12.29
N MET A 3 11.86 -1.37 -13.06
CA MET A 3 10.86 -0.32 -13.05
C MET A 3 9.61 -0.89 -12.41
N VAL A 4 9.10 -0.20 -11.40
CA VAL A 4 7.81 -0.49 -10.79
C VAL A 4 6.75 -0.38 -11.88
N ARG A 5 5.94 -1.44 -12.07
CA ARG A 5 4.92 -1.48 -13.14
C ARG A 5 3.59 -0.84 -12.72
N TYR A 6 3.29 -0.83 -11.43
CA TYR A 6 2.06 -0.31 -10.86
C TYR A 6 2.41 0.46 -9.59
N ASP A 7 1.82 1.64 -9.45
CA ASP A 7 2.03 2.51 -8.30
C ASP A 7 0.90 2.32 -7.30
N GLY A 8 1.27 2.10 -6.04
CA GLY A 8 0.42 2.09 -4.86
C GLY A 8 -0.78 1.12 -4.85
N PRO A 9 -1.23 0.70 -3.66
CA PRO A 9 -2.64 0.46 -3.45
C PRO A 9 -3.34 1.80 -3.23
N TYR A 10 -4.32 2.12 -4.08
CA TYR A 10 -5.24 3.25 -3.88
C TYR A 10 -6.65 2.74 -3.64
N ARG A 11 -7.41 3.46 -2.81
CA ARG A 11 -8.81 3.13 -2.55
C ARG A 11 -9.67 3.56 -3.73
N ILE A 12 -10.71 2.79 -4.04
CA ILE A 12 -11.72 3.16 -5.03
C ILE A 12 -12.76 4.04 -4.34
N VAL A 13 -12.94 5.26 -4.83
CA VAL A 13 -13.97 6.21 -4.34
C VAL A 13 -15.28 6.01 -5.09
N GLN A 14 -15.20 5.72 -6.39
CA GLN A 14 -16.38 5.51 -7.23
C GLN A 14 -16.11 4.45 -8.29
N ALA A 15 -17.12 3.62 -8.57
CA ALA A 15 -17.04 2.55 -9.55
C ALA A 15 -18.20 2.65 -10.54
N TRP A 16 -17.90 2.45 -11.83
CA TRP A 16 -18.86 2.29 -12.92
C TRP A 16 -18.58 0.96 -13.63
N PRO A 17 -19.09 -0.16 -13.11
CA PRO A 17 -18.82 -1.48 -13.66
C PRO A 17 -19.25 -1.63 -15.13
N ASP A 18 -20.37 -0.99 -15.52
CA ASP A 18 -20.92 -1.06 -16.88
C ASP A 18 -19.94 -0.57 -17.95
N THR A 19 -19.11 0.41 -17.60
CA THR A 19 -18.09 0.99 -18.49
C THR A 19 -16.68 0.59 -18.11
N SER A 20 -16.51 -0.25 -17.07
CA SER A 20 -15.22 -0.64 -16.52
C SER A 20 -14.35 0.55 -16.11
N VAL A 21 -14.96 1.62 -15.57
CA VAL A 21 -14.27 2.83 -15.11
C VAL A 21 -14.32 2.95 -13.60
N TYR A 22 -13.25 3.43 -12.99
CA TYR A 22 -13.09 3.58 -11.55
C TYR A 22 -12.36 4.88 -11.21
N THR A 23 -12.80 5.58 -10.16
CA THR A 23 -12.11 6.73 -9.60
C THR A 23 -11.38 6.33 -8.32
N LEU A 24 -10.09 6.66 -8.24
CA LEU A 24 -9.21 6.36 -7.11
C LEU A 24 -9.07 7.56 -6.16
N ASP A 25 -8.86 7.26 -4.88
CA ASP A 25 -8.44 8.24 -3.87
C ASP A 25 -6.94 8.49 -4.01
N LEU A 26 -6.60 9.48 -4.84
CA LEU A 26 -5.22 9.83 -5.13
C LEU A 26 -4.75 11.01 -4.26
N PRO A 27 -3.51 10.98 -3.78
CA PRO A 27 -2.90 12.14 -3.13
C PRO A 27 -2.95 13.38 -4.03
N PRO A 28 -3.29 14.56 -3.48
CA PRO A 28 -3.47 15.78 -4.27
C PRO A 28 -2.20 16.24 -4.98
N HIS A 29 -1.01 15.87 -4.48
CA HIS A 29 0.26 16.24 -5.07
C HIS A 29 0.56 15.54 -6.40
N LEU A 30 -0.16 14.47 -6.75
CA LEU A 30 0.07 13.74 -8.00
C LEU A 30 -0.38 14.53 -9.23
N ASN A 31 -1.32 15.48 -9.09
CA ASN A 31 -1.82 16.33 -10.18
C ASN A 31 -2.25 15.55 -11.45
N ILE A 32 -2.85 14.36 -11.28
CA ILE A 32 -3.39 13.53 -12.36
C ILE A 32 -4.90 13.31 -12.22
N LEU A 33 -5.55 12.93 -13.31
CA LEU A 33 -6.96 12.54 -13.27
C LEU A 33 -7.10 11.24 -12.46
N PRO A 34 -7.97 11.19 -11.43
CA PRO A 34 -8.12 10.02 -10.58
C PRO A 34 -8.95 8.89 -11.21
N THR A 35 -9.53 9.12 -12.40
CA THR A 35 -10.43 8.18 -13.07
C THR A 35 -9.70 7.37 -14.14
N PHE A 36 -9.77 6.05 -14.03
CA PHE A 36 -9.08 5.10 -14.90
C PHE A 36 -10.01 3.99 -15.39
N HIS A 37 -9.71 3.47 -16.58
CA HIS A 37 -10.31 2.22 -17.05
C HIS A 37 -9.65 1.01 -16.36
N ALA A 38 -10.43 -0.06 -16.12
CA ALA A 38 -10.00 -1.28 -15.42
C ALA A 38 -8.73 -1.92 -16.01
N SER A 39 -8.50 -1.77 -17.31
CA SER A 39 -7.30 -2.30 -17.99
C SER A 39 -5.99 -1.69 -17.49
N LEU A 40 -6.04 -0.51 -16.85
CA LEU A 40 -4.88 0.17 -16.25
C LEU A 40 -4.72 -0.17 -14.76
N LEU A 41 -5.70 -0.84 -14.16
CA LEU A 41 -5.74 -1.13 -12.73
C LEU A 41 -5.39 -2.59 -12.46
N ARG A 42 -4.91 -2.85 -11.24
CA ARG A 42 -4.74 -4.19 -10.69
C ARG A 42 -5.32 -4.22 -9.29
N PRO A 43 -6.09 -5.27 -8.93
CA PRO A 43 -6.53 -5.43 -7.56
C PRO A 43 -5.29 -5.63 -6.67
N TRP A 44 -5.26 -4.90 -5.55
CA TRP A 44 -4.29 -5.17 -4.51
C TRP A 44 -4.61 -6.51 -3.85
N ILE A 45 -3.59 -7.35 -3.70
CA ILE A 45 -3.68 -8.64 -3.03
C ILE A 45 -2.57 -8.66 -2.01
N ASP A 46 -2.93 -8.85 -0.74
CA ASP A 46 -1.94 -8.92 0.33
C ASP A 46 -0.99 -10.09 0.14
N ASN A 47 0.24 -9.92 0.63
CA ASN A 47 1.24 -10.96 0.56
C ASN A 47 0.87 -12.11 1.52
N ASP A 48 0.77 -13.33 0.97
CA ASP A 48 0.74 -14.53 1.79
C ASP A 48 2.13 -14.79 2.37
N ASN A 49 2.30 -14.51 3.66
CA ASN A 49 3.58 -14.64 4.35
C ASN A 49 4.00 -16.10 4.58
N ALA A 50 3.06 -17.06 4.56
CA ALA A 50 3.39 -18.46 4.69
C ALA A 50 3.97 -19.02 3.38
N LEU A 51 3.41 -18.59 2.24
CA LEU A 51 3.87 -19.02 0.91
C LEU A 51 5.06 -18.19 0.40
N PHE A 52 5.12 -16.90 0.72
CA PHE A 52 6.13 -15.96 0.20
C PHE A 52 6.77 -15.13 1.32
N PRO A 53 7.51 -15.75 2.26
CA PRO A 53 8.13 -15.03 3.37
C PRO A 53 9.14 -13.97 2.89
N SER A 54 9.83 -14.20 1.77
CA SER A 54 10.83 -13.28 1.22
C SER A 54 10.25 -12.00 0.57
N ARG A 55 8.92 -11.89 0.44
CA ARG A 55 8.25 -10.68 -0.06
C ARG A 55 7.93 -9.69 1.05
N ARG A 56 8.01 -10.12 2.31
CA ARG A 56 7.90 -9.22 3.46
C ARG A 56 9.27 -8.55 3.66
N LEU A 57 9.28 -7.23 3.79
CA LEU A 57 10.46 -6.53 4.26
C LEU A 57 10.68 -6.91 5.72
N ASP A 58 11.92 -7.29 6.06
CA ASP A 58 12.29 -7.50 7.46
C ASP A 58 12.00 -6.20 8.22
N GLN A 59 11.22 -6.32 9.30
CA GLN A 59 11.10 -5.20 10.21
C GLN A 59 12.50 -4.93 10.77
N PRO A 60 12.97 -3.66 10.78
CA PRO A 60 14.22 -3.35 11.43
C PRO A 60 14.17 -3.90 12.85
N GLY A 61 15.28 -4.49 13.30
CA GLY A 61 15.40 -4.92 14.69
C GLY A 61 15.24 -3.72 15.64
N PRO A 62 15.04 -3.99 16.94
CA PRO A 62 14.92 -2.94 17.95
C PRO A 62 16.04 -1.91 17.83
N VAL A 63 15.70 -0.62 17.88
CA VAL A 63 16.66 0.47 17.96
C VAL A 63 17.24 0.48 19.37
N VAL A 64 18.42 -0.11 19.53
CA VAL A 64 19.16 -0.01 20.80
C VAL A 64 19.72 1.41 20.92
N THR A 65 19.03 2.29 21.63
CA THR A 65 19.61 3.57 22.08
C THR A 65 20.77 3.29 23.03
N ALA A 66 21.72 4.23 23.17
CA ALA A 66 22.89 4.04 24.03
C ALA A 66 22.54 3.68 25.49
N ASP A 67 21.33 4.02 25.93
CA ASP A 67 20.77 3.76 27.25
C ASP A 67 19.83 2.54 27.32
N GLY A 68 19.59 1.85 26.19
CA GLY A 68 18.82 0.60 26.15
C GLY A 68 17.33 0.77 26.46
N GLU A 69 16.71 1.86 25.98
CA GLU A 69 15.30 2.14 26.24
C GLU A 69 14.40 0.98 25.77
N GLN A 70 13.43 0.60 26.62
CA GLN A 70 12.51 -0.50 26.36
C GLN A 70 11.49 -0.12 25.28
N GLU A 71 11.47 -0.87 24.18
CA GLU A 71 10.46 -0.72 23.12
C GLU A 71 9.18 -1.49 23.46
N TRP A 72 8.03 -0.93 23.06
CA TRP A 72 6.70 -1.53 23.25
C TRP A 72 5.99 -1.70 21.91
N ALA A 73 5.32 -2.83 21.71
CA ALA A 73 4.49 -3.04 20.54
C ALA A 73 3.24 -2.14 20.63
N VAL A 74 2.97 -1.36 19.59
CA VAL A 74 1.74 -0.56 19.51
C VAL A 74 0.57 -1.46 19.15
N GLU A 75 -0.35 -1.67 20.10
CA GLU A 75 -1.55 -2.49 19.87
C GLU A 75 -2.57 -1.78 18.96
N ARG A 76 -2.78 -0.48 19.17
CA ARG A 76 -3.76 0.33 18.40
C ARG A 76 -3.48 1.83 18.57
N ILE A 77 -3.68 2.58 17.49
CA ILE A 77 -3.71 4.05 17.51
C ILE A 77 -5.16 4.49 17.80
N LEU A 78 -5.33 5.37 18.78
CA LEU A 78 -6.61 6.04 19.05
C LEU A 78 -6.67 7.34 18.25
N ASP A 79 -7.80 7.59 17.59
CA ASP A 79 -8.14 8.85 16.88
C ASP A 79 -8.95 9.78 17.79
#